data_AF-A0AAW6YL88-F1
#
_entry.id   AF-A0AAW6YL88-F1
#
_cell.length_a   1.000
_cell.length_b   1.000
_cell.length_c   1.000
_cell.angle_alpha   90.00
_cell.angle_beta   90.00
_cell.angle_gamma   90.00
#
_symmetry.space_group_name_H-M   'P 1'
#
loop_
_entity.id
_entity.type
_entity.pdbx_description
1 polymer ?
#
loop_
_entity_poly.entity_id
_entity_poly.type
_entity_poly.pdbx_seq_one_letter_code
_entity_poly.pdbx_strand_id
1 'polypeptide(L)'
;AVKAGKTLLRLEAGEVHVDGRLLFTFPEFKLQAGAKVAIQGRNQAGKTTFLSQLFHRQLPGYYMENLNIGYFRQNFDQLHLNKSILENISEESLQSDDLIHRVLAAL
;
A
#
# COMPACT_ATOMS: atom_id res chain seq x y z
N ALA A 1 7.39 -13.62 -13.46
CA ALA A 1 7.95 -12.42 -12.81
C ALA A 1 7.77 -11.21 -13.73
N VAL A 2 7.39 -10.04 -13.20
CA VAL A 2 7.31 -8.80 -14.00
C VAL A 2 8.72 -8.33 -14.36
N LYS A 3 9.00 -8.09 -15.64
CA LYS A 3 10.31 -7.56 -16.08
C LYS A 3 10.57 -6.19 -15.47
N ALA A 4 11.78 -5.96 -14.96
CA ALA A 4 12.22 -4.66 -14.46
C ALA A 4 12.00 -3.57 -15.53
N GLY A 5 11.58 -2.38 -15.10
CA GLY A 5 11.29 -1.26 -15.99
C GLY A 5 9.89 -1.25 -16.63
N LYS A 6 9.10 -2.33 -16.50
CA LYS A 6 7.69 -2.32 -16.92
C LYS A 6 6.89 -1.33 -16.06
N THR A 7 6.11 -0.46 -16.69
CA THR A 7 5.22 0.48 -15.99
C THR A 7 4.13 -0.29 -15.24
N LEU A 8 4.07 -0.12 -13.93
CA LEU A 8 3.03 -0.70 -13.07
C LEU A 8 1.79 0.19 -13.01
N LEU A 9 2.02 1.49 -12.78
CA LEU A 9 1.00 2.52 -12.78
C LEU A 9 1.55 3.85 -13.28
N ARG A 10 0.66 4.68 -13.82
CA ARG A 10 0.90 6.06 -14.20
C ARG A 10 -0.28 6.88 -13.71
N LEU A 11 -0.08 7.69 -12.70
CA LEU A 11 -1.08 8.61 -12.18
C LEU A 11 -1.03 9.91 -12.98
N GLU A 12 -2.18 10.46 -13.30
CA GLU A 12 -2.31 11.80 -13.84
C GLU A 12 -2.11 12.83 -12.72
N ALA A 13 -1.75 14.07 -13.07
CA ALA A 13 -1.70 15.14 -12.09
C ALA A 13 -3.10 15.37 -11.50
N GLY A 14 -3.19 15.60 -10.20
CA GLY A 14 -4.48 15.64 -9.54
C GLY A 14 -4.47 16.30 -8.18
N GLU A 15 -5.68 16.39 -7.63
CA GLU A 15 -5.96 17.03 -6.35
C GLU A 15 -6.68 16.04 -5.45
N VAL A 16 -6.24 15.96 -4.20
CA VAL A 16 -6.89 15.14 -3.18
C VAL A 16 -7.63 16.04 -2.22
N HIS A 17 -8.93 15.78 -2.11
CA HIS A 17 -9.83 16.48 -1.19
C HIS A 17 -10.26 15.55 -0.04
N VAL A 18 -10.38 16.11 1.16
CA VAL A 18 -10.95 15.45 2.33
C VAL A 18 -11.96 16.42 2.96
N ASP A 19 -13.19 15.94 3.19
CA ASP A 19 -14.30 16.75 3.72
C ASP A 19 -14.51 18.08 2.96
N GLY A 20 -14.39 18.02 1.63
CA GLY A 20 -14.55 19.18 0.74
C GLY A 20 -13.38 20.18 0.77
N ARG A 21 -12.30 19.91 1.51
CA ARG A 21 -11.10 20.76 1.54
C ARG A 21 -9.97 20.14 0.74
N LEU A 22 -9.26 20.96 -0.03
CA LEU A 22 -8.03 20.56 -0.69
C LEU A 22 -6.98 20.19 0.37
N LEU A 23 -6.54 18.93 0.35
CA LEU A 23 -5.51 18.42 1.25
C LEU A 23 -4.11 18.57 0.63
N PHE A 24 -3.96 18.16 -0.63
CA PHE A 24 -2.74 18.36 -1.42
C PHE A 24 -3.00 18.19 -2.92
N THR A 25 -2.10 18.72 -3.73
CA THR A 25 -1.99 18.45 -5.17
C THR A 25 -0.77 17.60 -5.44
N PHE A 26 -0.78 16.82 -6.52
CA PHE A 26 0.37 16.01 -6.93
C PHE A 26 0.57 16.03 -8.45
N PRO A 27 1.83 15.95 -8.93
CA PRO A 27 2.12 15.94 -10.35
C PRO A 27 1.83 14.56 -10.97
N GLU A 28 1.96 14.47 -12.30
CA GLU A 28 2.00 13.17 -12.96
C GLU A 28 3.10 12.29 -12.34
N PHE A 29 2.76 11.04 -12.03
CA PHE A 29 3.67 10.11 -11.36
C PHE A 29 3.66 8.75 -12.04
N LYS A 30 4.84 8.18 -12.28
CA LYS A 30 5.01 6.87 -12.91
C LYS A 30 5.79 5.94 -11.99
N LEU A 31 5.25 4.76 -11.75
CA LEU A 31 5.92 3.70 -11.00
C LEU A 31 6.25 2.52 -11.91
N GLN A 32 7.51 2.08 -11.87
CA GLN A 32 8.01 0.95 -12.64
C GLN A 32 8.34 -0.24 -11.74
N ALA A 33 8.25 -1.45 -12.30
CA ALA A 33 8.62 -2.66 -11.59
C ALA A 33 10.07 -2.62 -11.11
N GLY A 34 10.28 -2.90 -9.82
CA GLY A 34 11.57 -2.84 -9.15
C GLY A 34 11.91 -1.50 -8.51
N ALA A 35 11.11 -0.45 -8.73
CA ALA A 35 11.33 0.85 -8.12
C ALA A 35 11.07 0.82 -6.60
N LYS A 36 11.90 1.55 -5.85
CA LYS A 36 11.69 1.87 -4.44
C LYS A 36 11.45 3.38 -4.34
N VAL A 37 10.28 3.77 -3.85
CA VAL A 37 9.85 5.17 -3.80
C VAL A 37 9.55 5.56 -2.36
N ALA A 38 10.03 6.73 -1.95
CA ALA A 38 9.73 7.32 -0.65
C ALA A 38 8.82 8.54 -0.84
N ILE A 39 7.77 8.63 -0.02
CA ILE A 39 6.91 9.82 0.07
C ILE A 39 7.35 10.62 1.28
N GLN A 40 7.76 11.87 1.06
CA GLN A 40 8.23 12.77 2.12
C GLN A 40 7.28 13.94 2.29
N GLY A 41 7.20 14.44 3.52
CA GLY A 41 6.34 15.57 3.89
C GLY A 41 6.05 15.58 5.38
N ARG A 42 5.56 16.72 5.88
CA ARG A 42 5.20 16.89 7.30
C ARG A 42 4.10 15.90 7.73
N ASN A 43 3.99 15.67 9.03
CA ASN A 43 2.83 14.95 9.57
C ASN A 43 1.53 15.66 9.17
N GLN A 44 0.47 14.88 8.97
CA GLN A 44 -0.82 15.35 8.43
C GLN A 44 -0.80 15.98 7.02
N ALA A 45 0.32 15.90 6.27
CA ALA A 45 0.36 16.36 4.86
C ALA A 45 -0.42 15.45 3.86
N GLY A 46 -1.20 14.48 4.34
CA GLY A 46 -1.99 13.58 3.49
C GLY A 46 -1.28 12.36 2.93
N LYS A 47 -0.07 12.01 3.43
CA LYS A 47 0.67 10.82 3.00
C LYS A 47 -0.14 9.52 3.12
N THR A 48 -0.75 9.29 4.29
CA THR A 48 -1.60 8.12 4.53
C THR A 48 -2.82 8.12 3.61
N THR A 49 -3.43 9.30 3.39
CA THR A 49 -4.54 9.49 2.45
C THR A 49 -4.14 9.13 1.03
N PHE A 50 -2.98 9.60 0.56
CA PHE A 50 -2.46 9.28 -0.77
C PHE A 50 -2.28 7.78 -0.97
N LEU A 51 -1.60 7.11 -0.02
CA LEU A 51 -1.39 5.66 -0.09
C LEU A 51 -2.71 4.88 -0.03
N SER A 52 -3.67 5.33 0.78
CA SER A 52 -4.99 4.71 0.85
C SER A 52 -5.77 4.86 -0.45
N GLN A 53 -5.83 6.06 -1.02
CA GLN A 53 -6.50 6.29 -2.30
C GLN A 53 -5.81 5.54 -3.46
N LEU A 54 -4.48 5.47 -3.45
CA LEU A 54 -3.71 4.68 -4.41
C LEU A 54 -4.07 3.18 -4.33
N PHE A 55 -4.13 2.63 -3.11
CA PHE A 55 -4.51 1.24 -2.88
C PHE A 55 -5.93 0.94 -3.36
N HIS A 56 -6.89 1.82 -3.08
CA HIS A 56 -8.28 1.69 -3.55
C HIS A 56 -8.49 2.11 -5.01
N ARG A 57 -7.42 2.47 -5.74
CA ARG A 57 -7.48 2.91 -7.15
C ARG A 57 -8.40 4.12 -7.38
N GLN A 58 -8.42 5.05 -6.43
CA GLN A 58 -9.23 6.27 -6.46
C GLN A 58 -8.49 7.46 -7.09
N LEU A 59 -7.20 7.31 -7.41
CA LEU A 59 -6.42 8.33 -8.10
C LEU A 59 -6.54 8.11 -9.62
N PRO A 60 -6.76 9.16 -10.42
CA PRO A 60 -6.89 9.03 -11.86
C PRO A 60 -5.58 8.58 -12.50
N GLY A 61 -5.69 7.70 -13.49
CA GLY A 61 -4.56 7.25 -14.28
C GLY A 61 -4.66 5.80 -14.72
N TYR A 62 -3.55 5.31 -15.27
CA TYR A 62 -3.41 3.94 -15.72
C TYR A 62 -2.89 3.04 -14.59
N TYR A 63 -3.57 1.92 -14.40
CA TYR A 63 -3.14 0.80 -13.57
C TYR A 63 -3.06 -0.44 -14.44
N MET A 64 -1.98 -1.21 -14.35
CA MET A 64 -1.90 -2.50 -15.05
C MET A 64 -3.05 -3.43 -14.61
N GLU A 65 -3.66 -4.14 -15.56
CA GLU A 65 -4.85 -4.99 -15.33
C GLU A 65 -4.64 -5.98 -14.18
N ASN A 66 -3.52 -6.71 -14.16
CA ASN A 66 -3.21 -7.73 -13.15
C ASN A 66 -2.34 -7.19 -12.00
N LEU A 67 -2.40 -5.88 -11.72
CA LEU A 67 -1.67 -5.28 -10.61
C LEU A 67 -2.32 -5.64 -9.27
N ASN A 68 -1.63 -6.44 -8.45
CA ASN A 68 -2.01 -6.62 -7.05
C ASN A 68 -1.22 -5.65 -6.17
N ILE A 69 -1.91 -4.90 -5.31
CA ILE A 69 -1.32 -3.90 -4.42
C ILE A 69 -1.54 -4.39 -2.98
N GLY A 70 -0.46 -4.58 -2.22
CA GLY A 70 -0.53 -4.78 -0.78
C GLY A 70 -0.47 -3.44 -0.05
N TYR A 71 -1.25 -3.28 1.02
CA TYR A 71 -1.27 -2.05 1.82
C TYR A 71 -1.08 -2.35 3.30
N PHE A 72 0.08 -1.96 3.83
CA PHE A 72 0.39 -2.08 5.25
C PHE A 72 -0.11 -0.85 6.00
N ARG A 73 -1.09 -1.04 6.89
CA ARG A 73 -1.67 0.03 7.72
C ARG A 73 -0.81 0.26 8.95
N GLN A 74 -0.72 1.52 9.38
CA GLN A 74 0.04 1.90 10.59
C GLN A 74 -0.66 1.47 11.89
N ASN A 75 -1.99 1.28 11.86
CA ASN A 75 -2.75 0.90 13.03
C ASN A 75 -2.98 -0.62 13.05
N PHE A 76 -2.94 -1.18 14.25
CA PHE A 76 -3.18 -2.60 14.53
C PHE A 76 -4.65 -2.92 14.83
N ASP A 77 -5.57 -2.07 14.37
CA ASP A 77 -7.01 -2.19 14.65
C ASP A 77 -7.62 -3.51 14.10
N GLN A 78 -6.88 -4.21 13.22
CA GLN A 78 -7.26 -5.49 12.65
C GLN A 78 -6.85 -6.70 13.51
N LEU A 79 -6.09 -6.50 14.61
CA LEU A 79 -5.68 -7.61 15.47
C LEU A 79 -6.84 -8.10 16.34
N HIS A 80 -7.07 -9.40 16.29
CA HIS A 80 -7.96 -10.12 17.19
C HIS A 80 -7.22 -10.44 18.48
N LEU A 81 -7.45 -9.64 19.52
CA LEU A 81 -6.77 -9.76 20.82
C LEU A 81 -7.08 -11.07 21.57
N ASN A 82 -8.12 -11.79 21.17
CA ASN A 82 -8.46 -13.11 21.67
C ASN A 82 -7.76 -14.26 20.92
N LYS A 83 -6.99 -13.96 19.88
CA LYS A 83 -6.21 -14.92 19.10
C LYS A 83 -4.72 -14.74 19.39
N SER A 84 -3.96 -15.81 19.27
CA SER A 84 -2.50 -15.78 19.26
C SER A 84 -1.96 -15.01 18.06
N ILE A 85 -0.69 -14.63 18.10
CA ILE A 85 0.00 -13.96 16.99
C ILE A 85 -0.03 -14.85 15.73
N LEU A 86 0.19 -16.16 15.90
CA LEU A 86 0.16 -17.11 14.80
C LEU A 86 -1.20 -17.14 14.12
N GLU A 87 -2.29 -17.24 14.90
CA GLU A 87 -3.66 -17.25 14.37
C GLU A 87 -4.00 -15.95 13.64
N ASN A 88 -3.59 -14.79 14.19
CA ASN A 88 -3.79 -13.49 13.52
C ASN A 88 -3.10 -13.41 12.15
N ILE A 89 -1.97 -14.10 11.97
CA ILE A 89 -1.21 -14.06 10.72
C ILE A 89 -1.69 -15.15 9.75
N SER A 90 -1.90 -16.37 10.23
CA SER A 90 -2.25 -17.52 9.38
C SER A 90 -3.62 -17.41 8.72
N GLU A 91 -4.60 -16.72 9.33
CA GLU A 91 -5.96 -16.61 8.77
C GLU A 91 -6.03 -15.85 7.43
N GLU A 92 -5.22 -14.81 7.25
CA GLU A 92 -5.22 -13.96 6.04
C GLU A 92 -3.99 -14.17 5.15
N SER A 93 -3.02 -14.96 5.61
CA SER A 93 -1.75 -15.14 4.90
C SER A 93 -1.90 -16.09 3.71
N LEU A 94 -1.32 -15.68 2.58
CA LEU A 94 -1.13 -16.54 1.40
C LEU A 94 0.12 -17.44 1.53
N GLN A 95 0.85 -17.33 2.64
CA GLN A 95 2.08 -18.08 2.90
C GLN A 95 1.81 -19.34 3.72
N SER A 96 2.70 -20.33 3.61
CA SER A 96 2.59 -21.55 4.42
C SER A 96 2.87 -21.28 5.90
N ASP A 97 2.24 -22.06 6.76
CA ASP A 97 2.48 -22.02 8.21
C ASP A 97 3.97 -22.20 8.54
N ASP A 98 4.70 -23.05 7.82
CA ASP A 98 6.16 -23.21 7.98
C ASP A 98 6.95 -21.91 7.75
N LEU A 99 6.55 -21.09 6.77
CA LEU A 99 7.20 -19.81 6.54
C LEU A 99 6.83 -18.81 7.63
N ILE A 100 5.56 -18.78 8.03
CA ILE A 100 5.06 -17.92 9.11
C ILE A 100 5.81 -18.21 10.41
N HIS A 101 5.91 -19.48 10.79
CA HIS A 101 6.66 -19.93 11.98
C HIS A 101 8.13 -19.52 11.93
N ARG A 102 8.80 -19.70 10.78
CA ARG A 102 10.21 -19.32 10.65
C ARG A 102 10.43 -17.81 10.76
N VAL A 103 9.55 -17.00 10.19
CA VAL A 103 9.63 -15.53 10.32
C VAL A 103 9.39 -15.11 11.75
N LEU A 104 8.37 -15.66 12.42
CA LEU A 104 8.06 -15.35 13.81
C LEU A 104 9.18 -15.77 14.78
N ALA A 105 9.81 -16.93 14.54
CA ALA A 105 10.93 -17.40 15.36
C ALA A 105 12.23 -16.62 15.13
N ALA A 106 12.32 -15.83 14.06
CA ALA A 106 13.48 -15.00 13.74
C ALA A 106 13.38 -13.56 14.28
N LEU A 107 12.25 -13.20 14.90
CA LEU A 107 12.01 -11.92 15.59
C LEU A 107 12.44 -12.01 17.06
#